data_AF-A0A9E1QCQ0-F1
#
_entry.id   AF-A0A9E1QCQ0-F1
#
_cell.length_a   1.000
_cell.length_b   1.000
_cell.length_c   1.000
_cell.angle_alpha   90.00
_cell.angle_beta   90.00
_cell.angle_gamma   90.00
#
_symmetry.space_group_name_H-M   'P 1'
#
loop_
_entity.id
_entity.type
_entity.pdbx_description
1 polymer ?
#
loop_
_entity_poly.entity_id
_entity_poly.type
_entity_poly.pdbx_seq_one_letter_code
_entity_poly.pdbx_strand_id
1 'polypeptide(L)'
;MKRIKEYKKLFKVEGAIDLKELKTTYRGLVKEWHPDKFQEEEKKKEAGEISLKIIDGYHFLVSIAPETKAANLEDYKATITASRVDDFHHKSMLMEVTFTDGNTYEYFGVNK
;
A
#
# COMPACT_ATOMS: atom_id res chain seq x y z
N MET A 1 -8.24 8.42 -5.83
CA MET A 1 -8.17 7.07 -6.46
C MET A 1 -7.31 7.01 -7.74
N LYS A 2 -6.43 7.98 -8.03
CA LYS A 2 -5.44 7.84 -9.13
C LYS A 2 -4.30 6.89 -8.75
N ARG A 3 -3.74 7.05 -7.54
CA ARG A 3 -2.68 6.20 -6.96
C ARG A 3 -3.01 4.69 -6.97
N ILE A 4 -4.22 4.29 -6.56
CA ILE A 4 -4.66 2.88 -6.63
C ILE A 4 -4.63 2.36 -8.08
N LYS A 5 -5.16 3.15 -9.03
CA LYS A 5 -5.20 2.74 -10.45
C LYS A 5 -3.80 2.63 -11.04
N GLU A 6 -2.91 3.55 -10.69
CA GLU A 6 -1.51 3.55 -11.11
C GLU A 6 -0.77 2.31 -10.59
N TYR A 7 -0.90 1.99 -9.30
CA TYR A 7 -0.27 0.78 -8.76
C TYR A 7 -0.89 -0.50 -9.30
N LYS A 8 -2.22 -0.58 -9.42
CA LYS A 8 -2.85 -1.74 -10.08
C LYS A 8 -2.33 -1.93 -11.50
N LYS A 9 -2.12 -0.85 -12.27
CA LYS A 9 -1.54 -0.92 -13.60
C LYS A 9 -0.07 -1.36 -13.57
N LEU A 10 0.73 -0.85 -12.63
CA LEU A 10 2.14 -1.23 -12.46
C LEU A 10 2.28 -2.73 -12.15
N PHE A 11 1.43 -3.25 -11.28
CA PHE A 11 1.42 -4.65 -10.87
C PHE A 11 0.56 -5.55 -11.76
N LYS A 12 -0.01 -5.02 -12.85
CA LYS A 12 -0.88 -5.73 -13.80
C LYS A 12 -2.03 -6.49 -13.11
N VAL A 13 -2.62 -5.86 -12.10
CA VAL A 13 -3.75 -6.43 -11.34
C VAL A 13 -5.05 -6.16 -12.09
N GLU A 14 -5.60 -7.18 -12.73
CA GLU A 14 -6.90 -7.16 -13.39
C GLU A 14 -7.98 -7.69 -12.44
N GLY A 15 -8.53 -6.81 -11.59
CA GLY A 15 -9.64 -7.15 -10.69
C GLY A 15 -9.29 -7.10 -9.19
N ALA A 16 -9.58 -8.19 -8.49
CA ALA A 16 -9.26 -8.36 -7.07
C ALA A 16 -7.75 -8.51 -6.88
N ILE A 17 -7.24 -8.08 -5.72
CA ILE A 17 -5.81 -8.18 -5.42
C ILE A 17 -5.56 -9.57 -4.82
N ASP A 18 -4.84 -10.40 -5.55
CA ASP A 18 -4.29 -11.68 -5.07
C ASP A 18 -2.88 -11.44 -4.49
N LEU A 19 -2.66 -11.80 -3.21
CA LEU A 19 -1.39 -11.54 -2.53
C LEU A 19 -0.23 -12.36 -3.10
N LYS A 20 -0.50 -13.57 -3.61
CA LYS A 20 0.52 -14.47 -4.17
C LYS A 20 1.00 -13.96 -5.52
N GLU A 21 0.08 -13.54 -6.38
CA GLU A 21 0.42 -12.93 -7.67
C GLU A 21 1.14 -11.60 -7.46
N LEU A 22 0.63 -10.75 -6.57
CA LEU A 22 1.22 -9.46 -6.25
C LEU A 22 2.67 -9.61 -5.75
N LYS A 23 2.92 -10.57 -4.85
CA LYS A 23 4.26 -10.89 -4.34
C LYS A 23 5.20 -11.41 -5.42
N THR A 24 4.69 -12.17 -6.37
CA THR A 24 5.47 -12.68 -7.51
C THR A 24 5.87 -11.54 -8.43
N THR A 25 4.92 -10.70 -8.81
CA THR A 25 5.15 -9.51 -9.66
C THR A 25 6.11 -8.53 -8.98
N TYR A 26 5.95 -8.28 -7.67
CA TYR A 26 6.86 -7.45 -6.88
C TYR A 26 8.32 -7.89 -7.01
N ARG A 27 8.58 -9.17 -6.76
CA ARG A 27 9.95 -9.73 -6.83
C ARG A 27 10.53 -9.63 -8.24
N GLY A 28 9.71 -9.82 -9.27
CA GLY A 28 10.10 -9.64 -10.66
C GLY A 28 10.51 -8.19 -10.95
N LEU A 29 9.66 -7.23 -10.59
CA LEU A 29 9.88 -5.81 -10.82
C LEU A 29 11.09 -5.27 -10.05
N VAL A 30 11.27 -5.63 -8.78
CA VAL A 30 12.45 -5.22 -7.99
C VAL A 30 13.73 -5.77 -8.59
N LYS A 31 13.73 -7.02 -9.07
CA LYS A 31 14.89 -7.60 -9.75
C LYS A 31 15.15 -6.93 -11.10
N GLU A 32 14.11 -6.51 -11.80
CA GLU A 32 14.23 -5.85 -13.09
C GLU A 32 14.81 -4.43 -12.97
N TRP A 33 14.37 -3.70 -11.94
CA TRP A 33 14.68 -2.29 -11.71
C TRP A 33 15.68 -2.06 -10.56
N HIS A 34 16.42 -3.08 -10.14
CA HIS A 34 17.45 -2.91 -9.12
C HIS A 34 18.57 -1.98 -9.62
N PRO A 35 18.96 -0.92 -8.89
CA PRO A 35 20.00 0.01 -9.32
C PRO A 35 21.32 -0.67 -9.72
N ASP A 36 21.74 -1.70 -8.98
CA ASP A 36 22.97 -2.46 -9.26
C ASP A 36 22.99 -3.16 -10.63
N LYS A 37 21.83 -3.35 -11.27
CA LYS A 37 21.75 -3.97 -12.60
C LYS A 37 22.21 -3.03 -13.71
N PHE A 38 22.23 -1.73 -13.45
CA PHE A 38 22.56 -0.71 -14.45
C PHE A 38 23.98 -0.18 -14.19
N GLN A 39 24.75 -0.01 -15.25
CA GLN A 39 26.12 0.55 -15.16
C GLN A 39 26.11 2.08 -15.32
N GLU A 40 25.27 2.58 -16.22
CA GLU A 40 25.06 4.01 -16.49
C GLU A 40 24.45 4.73 -15.29
N GLU A 41 25.03 5.85 -14.88
CA GLU A 41 24.63 6.60 -13.69
C GLU A 41 23.21 7.17 -13.80
N GLU A 42 22.81 7.61 -15.00
CA GLU A 42 21.45 8.10 -15.27
C GLU A 42 20.41 6.99 -15.07
N LYS A 43 20.68 5.79 -15.60
CA LYS A 43 19.80 4.63 -15.44
C LYS A 43 19.76 4.13 -13.99
N LYS A 44 20.86 4.23 -13.24
CA LYS A 44 20.86 3.90 -11.80
C LYS A 44 19.90 4.78 -11.01
N LYS A 45 19.88 6.09 -11.31
CA LYS A 45 18.96 7.04 -10.66
C LYS A 45 17.52 6.72 -11.02
N GLU A 46 17.22 6.52 -12.30
CA GLU A 46 15.88 6.12 -12.77
C GLU A 46 15.41 4.81 -12.13
N ALA A 47 16.28 3.80 -12.09
CA ALA A 47 16.02 2.52 -11.45
C ALA A 47 15.74 2.65 -9.94
N GLY A 48 16.42 3.56 -9.25
CA GLY A 48 16.15 3.89 -7.86
C GLY A 48 14.76 4.48 -7.65
N GLU A 49 14.37 5.46 -8.48
CA GLU A 49 13.03 6.06 -8.40
C GLU A 49 11.92 5.05 -8.71
N ILE A 50 12.13 4.19 -9.70
CA ILE A 50 11.16 3.16 -10.09
C ILE A 50 11.07 2.09 -9.00
N SER A 51 12.20 1.63 -8.46
CA SER A 51 12.24 0.68 -7.34
C SER A 51 11.47 1.21 -6.12
N LEU A 52 11.65 2.49 -5.79
CA LEU A 52 10.93 3.11 -4.68
C LEU A 52 9.41 3.14 -4.93
N LYS A 53 8.98 3.47 -6.16
CA LYS A 53 7.56 3.38 -6.57
C LYS A 53 7.02 1.96 -6.53
N ILE A 54 7.81 0.96 -6.91
CA ILE A 54 7.43 -0.46 -6.84
C ILE A 54 7.23 -0.88 -5.38
N ILE A 55 8.16 -0.53 -4.49
CA ILE A 55 8.09 -0.85 -3.06
C ILE A 55 6.86 -0.21 -2.42
N ASP A 56 6.65 1.08 -2.65
CA ASP A 56 5.50 1.82 -2.13
C ASP A 56 4.17 1.25 -2.66
N GLY A 57 4.10 1.00 -3.98
CA GLY A 57 2.92 0.40 -4.60
C GLY A 57 2.60 -0.99 -4.08
N TYR A 58 3.62 -1.81 -3.81
CA TYR A 58 3.44 -3.14 -3.23
C TYR A 58 2.82 -3.07 -1.84
N HIS A 59 3.43 -2.30 -0.92
CA HIS A 59 2.93 -2.18 0.46
C HIS A 59 1.50 -1.63 0.48
N PHE A 60 1.22 -0.64 -0.35
CA PHE A 60 -0.10 -0.07 -0.48
C PHE A 60 -1.14 -1.06 -1.03
N LEU A 61 -0.80 -1.84 -2.06
CA LEU A 61 -1.74 -2.85 -2.59
C LEU A 61 -1.98 -3.98 -1.59
N VAL A 62 -0.95 -4.38 -0.82
CA VAL A 62 -1.09 -5.34 0.27
C VAL A 62 -2.02 -4.79 1.35
N SER A 63 -1.90 -3.52 1.76
CA SER A 63 -2.73 -2.95 2.83
C SER A 63 -4.22 -2.89 2.47
N ILE A 64 -4.54 -2.71 1.18
CA ILE A 64 -5.93 -2.65 0.72
C ILE A 64 -6.47 -4.00 0.21
N ALA A 65 -5.65 -5.05 0.17
CA ALA A 65 -6.03 -6.36 -0.36
C ALA A 65 -7.18 -6.97 0.46
N PRO A 66 -8.15 -7.66 -0.19
CA PRO A 66 -9.26 -8.30 0.51
C PRO A 66 -8.81 -9.30 1.58
N GLU A 67 -7.77 -10.08 1.27
CA GLU A 67 -7.17 -11.05 2.21
C GLU A 67 -6.60 -10.37 3.45
N THR A 68 -5.84 -9.29 3.28
CA THR A 68 -5.29 -8.49 4.40
C THR A 68 -6.40 -7.90 5.26
N LYS A 69 -7.47 -7.39 4.63
CA LYS A 69 -8.62 -6.84 5.35
C LYS A 69 -9.38 -7.91 6.11
N ALA A 70 -9.54 -9.10 5.54
CA ALA A 70 -10.21 -10.21 6.19
C ALA A 70 -9.40 -10.73 7.39
N ALA A 71 -8.07 -10.82 7.24
CA ALA A 71 -7.17 -11.27 8.30
C ALA A 71 -7.17 -10.31 9.52
N ASN A 72 -7.26 -9.00 9.28
CA ASN A 72 -7.28 -7.98 10.35
C ASN A 72 -8.70 -7.60 10.81
N LEU A 73 -9.75 -8.25 10.31
CA LEU A 73 -11.13 -7.82 10.53
C LEU A 73 -11.55 -7.95 12.01
N GLU A 74 -11.11 -9.00 12.69
CA GLU A 74 -11.45 -9.22 14.10
C GLU A 74 -10.77 -8.18 15.00
N ASP A 75 -9.47 -7.95 14.80
CA ASP A 75 -8.70 -6.93 15.53
C ASP A 75 -9.27 -5.53 15.29
N TYR A 76 -9.59 -5.21 14.03
CA TYR A 76 -10.23 -3.94 13.68
C TYR A 76 -11.56 -3.76 14.42
N LYS A 77 -12.42 -4.79 14.45
CA LYS A 77 -13.70 -4.75 15.18
C LYS A 77 -13.50 -4.56 16.69
N ALA A 78 -12.50 -5.23 17.26
CA ALA A 78 -12.16 -5.06 18.67
C ALA A 78 -11.76 -3.61 18.97
N THR A 79 -10.87 -3.03 18.16
CA THR A 79 -10.45 -1.63 18.31
C THR A 79 -11.63 -0.66 18.22
N ILE A 80 -12.43 -0.71 17.14
CA ILE A 80 -13.50 0.30 16.96
C ILE A 80 -14.65 0.15 17.97
N THR A 81 -14.76 -0.99 18.64
CA THR A 81 -15.80 -1.25 19.64
C THR A 81 -15.32 -0.91 21.06
N ALA A 82 -14.08 -1.25 21.39
CA ALA A 82 -13.56 -1.14 22.76
C ALA A 82 -12.73 0.13 23.00
N SER A 83 -12.14 0.71 21.95
CA SER A 83 -11.23 1.84 22.02
C SER A 83 -11.91 3.13 21.59
N ARG A 84 -11.49 4.26 22.16
CA ARG A 84 -11.93 5.60 21.70
C ARG A 84 -10.97 6.11 20.63
N VAL A 85 -11.43 7.05 19.82
CA VAL A 85 -10.55 7.82 18.94
C VAL A 85 -9.70 8.75 19.82
N ASP A 86 -8.39 8.65 19.67
CA ASP A 86 -7.41 9.51 20.35
C ASP A 86 -7.11 10.74 19.51
N ASP A 87 -6.79 10.53 18.23
CA ASP A 87 -6.55 11.60 17.25
C ASP A 87 -6.97 11.17 15.84
N PHE A 88 -7.20 12.13 14.96
CA PHE A 88 -7.40 11.86 13.54
C PHE A 88 -6.83 12.96 12.64
N HIS A 89 -6.24 12.53 11.54
CA HIS A 89 -5.74 13.43 10.49
C HIS A 89 -6.50 13.18 9.19
N HIS A 90 -7.10 14.24 8.62
CA HIS A 90 -7.78 14.15 7.33
C HIS A 90 -7.07 14.99 6.29
N LYS A 91 -6.49 14.31 5.29
CA LYS A 91 -5.80 14.91 4.17
C LYS A 91 -6.38 14.43 2.84
N SER A 92 -7.07 15.34 2.15
CA SER A 92 -7.72 15.06 0.87
C SER A 92 -8.70 13.88 0.99
N MET A 93 -8.39 12.73 0.39
CA MET A 93 -9.24 11.53 0.40
C MET A 93 -8.76 10.46 1.38
N LEU A 94 -7.78 10.77 2.24
CA LEU A 94 -7.23 9.86 3.23
C LEU A 94 -7.53 10.41 4.62
N MET A 95 -8.21 9.62 5.45
CA MET A 95 -8.38 9.89 6.86
C MET A 95 -7.61 8.85 7.65
N GLU A 96 -6.68 9.28 8.48
CA GLU A 96 -5.91 8.48 9.41
C GLU A 96 -6.54 8.64 10.79
N VAL A 97 -6.89 7.55 11.46
CA VAL A 97 -7.50 7.59 12.80
C VAL A 97 -6.66 6.75 13.74
N THR A 98 -6.19 7.37 14.82
CA THR A 98 -5.46 6.73 15.90
C THR A 98 -6.41 6.48 17.06
N PHE A 99 -6.39 5.29 17.60
CA PHE A 99 -7.23 4.85 18.72
C PHE A 99 -6.42 4.79 20.01
N THR A 100 -7.12 4.84 21.15
CA THR A 100 -6.52 4.82 22.48
C THR A 100 -5.79 3.51 22.83
N ASP A 101 -5.96 2.45 22.04
CA ASP A 101 -5.20 1.20 22.15
C ASP A 101 -3.85 1.24 21.43
N GLY A 102 -3.52 2.37 20.79
CA GLY A 102 -2.29 2.58 20.02
C GLY A 102 -2.37 2.14 18.56
N ASN A 103 -3.50 1.60 18.10
CA ASN A 103 -3.67 1.22 16.70
C ASN A 103 -4.06 2.44 15.85
N THR A 104 -3.51 2.51 14.63
CA THR A 104 -3.86 3.53 13.63
C THR A 104 -4.39 2.87 12.36
N TYR A 105 -5.51 3.37 11.85
CA TYR A 105 -6.15 2.86 10.64
C TYR A 105 -6.32 3.96 9.58
N GLU A 106 -6.06 3.58 8.32
CA GLU A 106 -6.24 4.44 7.14
C GLU A 106 -7.59 4.18 6.45
N TYR A 107 -8.39 5.23 6.30
CA TYR A 107 -9.67 5.24 5.60
C TYR A 107 -9.54 5.98 4.28
N PHE A 108 -9.66 5.24 3.17
CA PHE A 108 -9.53 5.78 1.82
C PHE A 108 -10.89 6.15 1.22
N GLY A 109 -10.95 7.29 0.54
CA GLY A 109 -12.14 7.78 -0.15
C GLY A 109 -13.08 8.64 0.71
N VAL A 110 -12.64 9.02 1.91
CA VAL A 110 -13.41 9.90 2.79
C VAL A 110 -13.29 11.34 2.28
N ASN A 111 -14.39 11.90 1.76
CA ASN A 111 -14.48 13.30 1.38
C ASN A 111 -14.90 14.16 2.58
N LYS A 112 -14.45 15.42 2.61
CA LYS A 112 -14.77 16.38 3.66
C LYS A 112 -16.09 17.10 3.38
#